data_AF-A0A3M1ANE3-F1
#
_entry.id   AF-A0A3M1ANE3-F1
#
_cell.length_a   1.000
_cell.length_b   1.000
_cell.length_c   1.000
_cell.angle_alpha   90.00
_cell.angle_beta   90.00
_cell.angle_gamma   90.00
#
_symmetry.space_group_name_H-M   'P 1'
#
loop_
_entity.id
_entity.type
_entity.pdbx_description
1 polymer ?
#
loop_
_entity_poly.entity_id
_entity_poly.type
_entity_poly.pdbx_seq_one_letter_code
_entity_poly.pdbx_strand_id
1 'polypeptide(L)'
;MARYGNTRGTDVSAVEAVIRHLVPRIFIGLPAAVAQLDEDASHNAFKLLVGVHHALDLLQNAGFSKDWLVTLEKIALAKHTSELLCGACTRILFDQRHFDEEKTEKLMHYALSPATPPMRAAAWLEGFLQGSAQLLLHQQELWKLLDGWVADLNEEYFPQVLPVLRRTFSRYSDAERQRLLKLAMHGPVLTEGLKSEELLPDLEQDALGLVRLILCGE
;
A
#
# COMPACT_ATOMS: atom_id res chain seq x y z
N MET A 1 -40.40 42.36 -3.40
CA MET A 1 -39.40 41.82 -4.35
C MET A 1 -38.17 41.31 -3.58
N ALA A 2 -38.30 40.18 -2.90
CA ALA A 2 -37.22 39.56 -2.14
C ALA A 2 -37.23 38.06 -2.48
N ARG A 3 -36.40 37.63 -3.43
CA ARG A 3 -36.18 36.21 -3.76
C ARG A 3 -35.01 36.02 -4.75
N TYR A 4 -33.84 36.55 -4.41
CA TYR A 4 -32.60 36.14 -5.05
C TYR A 4 -31.47 36.33 -4.06
N GLY A 5 -31.27 35.32 -3.20
CA GLY A 5 -30.23 35.36 -2.18
C GLY A 5 -30.27 34.08 -1.37
N ASN A 6 -29.20 33.31 -1.46
CA ASN A 6 -28.83 32.21 -0.55
C ASN A 6 -29.21 30.76 -0.92
N THR A 7 -29.14 30.35 -2.20
CA THR A 7 -29.22 28.91 -2.54
C THR A 7 -27.91 28.15 -2.33
N ARG A 8 -26.74 28.80 -2.46
CA ARG A 8 -25.44 28.11 -2.33
C ARG A 8 -25.05 27.78 -0.88
N GLY A 9 -25.45 28.59 0.10
CA GLY A 9 -25.14 28.35 1.51
C GLY A 9 -25.97 27.20 2.11
N THR A 10 -27.25 27.09 1.72
CA THR A 10 -28.16 26.07 2.27
C THR A 10 -27.83 24.67 1.79
N ASP A 11 -27.40 24.51 0.53
CA ASP A 11 -27.06 23.21 -0.04
C ASP A 11 -25.78 22.63 0.59
N VAL A 12 -24.75 23.47 0.78
CA VAL A 12 -23.49 23.06 1.45
C VAL A 12 -23.74 22.67 2.90
N SER A 13 -24.53 23.43 3.67
CA SER A 13 -24.85 23.07 5.05
C SER A 13 -25.68 21.79 5.17
N ALA A 14 -26.55 21.50 4.20
CA ALA A 14 -27.31 20.25 4.17
C ALA A 14 -26.39 19.05 3.88
N VAL A 15 -25.47 19.18 2.93
CA VAL A 15 -24.46 18.16 2.62
C VAL A 15 -23.53 17.93 3.81
N GLU A 16 -23.02 18.98 4.45
CA GLU A 16 -22.21 18.87 5.68
C GLU A 16 -22.96 18.15 6.80
N ALA A 17 -24.25 18.44 6.97
CA ALA A 17 -25.08 17.75 7.96
C ALA A 17 -25.20 16.25 7.64
N VAL A 18 -25.39 15.87 6.38
CA VAL A 18 -25.44 14.45 5.97
C VAL A 18 -24.09 13.77 6.24
N ILE A 19 -22.98 14.38 5.82
CA ILE A 19 -21.62 13.85 6.04
C ILE A 19 -21.37 13.61 7.53
N ARG A 20 -21.76 14.57 8.39
CA ARG A 20 -21.59 14.48 9.84
C ARG A 20 -22.25 13.26 10.48
N HIS A 21 -23.34 12.77 9.91
CA HIS A 21 -24.06 11.61 10.44
C HIS A 21 -23.69 10.31 9.71
N LEU A 22 -23.30 10.38 8.43
CA LEU A 22 -22.98 9.22 7.62
C LEU A 22 -21.58 8.68 7.91
N VAL A 23 -20.58 9.57 7.95
CA VAL A 23 -19.16 9.19 8.09
C VAL A 23 -18.90 8.35 9.35
N PRO A 24 -19.37 8.74 10.56
CA PRO A 24 -19.17 7.90 11.74
C PRO A 24 -19.80 6.51 11.63
N ARG A 25 -20.94 6.37 10.94
CA ARG A 25 -21.59 5.07 10.73
C ARG A 25 -20.78 4.16 9.81
N ILE A 26 -20.17 4.73 8.78
CA ILE A 26 -19.24 4.01 7.90
C ILE A 26 -18.07 3.50 8.73
N PHE A 27 -17.45 4.34 9.56
CA PHE A 27 -16.31 3.95 10.39
C PHE A 27 -16.62 2.81 11.35
N ILE A 28 -17.81 2.84 11.96
CA ILE A 28 -18.28 1.79 12.88
C ILE A 28 -18.51 0.46 12.12
N GLY A 29 -19.15 0.51 10.96
CA GLY A 29 -19.55 -0.70 10.22
C GLY A 29 -18.44 -1.30 9.34
N LEU A 30 -17.50 -0.49 8.87
CA LEU A 30 -16.53 -0.88 7.85
C LEU A 30 -15.67 -2.10 8.26
N PRO A 31 -15.08 -2.18 9.47
CA PRO A 31 -14.25 -3.33 9.83
C PRO A 31 -14.98 -4.68 9.74
N ALA A 32 -16.28 -4.70 10.08
CA ALA A 32 -17.10 -5.90 9.94
C ALA A 32 -17.50 -6.16 8.47
N ALA A 33 -17.79 -5.09 7.72
CA ALA A 33 -18.19 -5.19 6.32
C ALA A 33 -17.07 -5.70 5.39
N VAL A 34 -15.81 -5.51 5.77
CA VAL A 34 -14.65 -5.99 4.99
C VAL A 34 -14.04 -7.30 5.52
N ALA A 35 -14.67 -7.91 6.53
CA ALA A 35 -14.25 -9.21 7.03
C ALA A 35 -14.70 -10.32 6.07
N GLN A 36 -13.82 -11.30 5.85
CA GLN A 36 -14.09 -12.54 5.10
C GLN A 36 -14.56 -12.31 3.65
N LEU A 37 -14.14 -11.20 3.03
CA LEU A 37 -14.40 -10.97 1.62
C LEU A 37 -13.62 -11.97 0.75
N ASP A 38 -14.24 -12.36 -0.36
CA ASP A 38 -13.55 -13.03 -1.46
C ASP A 38 -12.66 -12.06 -2.24
N GLU A 39 -11.89 -12.57 -3.20
CA GLU A 39 -10.90 -11.79 -3.95
C GLU A 39 -11.52 -10.61 -4.70
N ASP A 40 -12.63 -10.81 -5.42
CA ASP A 40 -13.27 -9.76 -6.21
C ASP A 40 -13.87 -8.67 -5.30
N ALA A 41 -14.52 -9.09 -4.21
CA ALA A 41 -15.06 -8.18 -3.21
C ALA A 41 -13.95 -7.39 -2.51
N SER A 42 -12.80 -8.02 -2.21
CA SER A 42 -11.62 -7.35 -1.65
C SER A 42 -11.05 -6.29 -2.57
N HIS A 43 -10.96 -6.54 -3.88
CA HIS A 43 -10.50 -5.54 -4.85
C HIS A 43 -11.46 -4.36 -4.98
N ASN A 44 -12.76 -4.61 -4.90
CA ASN A 44 -13.77 -3.55 -4.90
C ASN A 44 -13.71 -2.73 -3.60
N ALA A 45 -13.61 -3.39 -2.46
CA ALA A 45 -13.44 -2.74 -1.15
C ALA A 45 -12.14 -1.91 -1.11
N PHE A 46 -11.05 -2.40 -1.72
CA PHE A 46 -9.78 -1.68 -1.80
C PHE A 46 -9.94 -0.34 -2.53
N LYS A 47 -10.60 -0.33 -3.70
CA LYS A 47 -10.86 0.91 -4.46
C LYS A 47 -11.71 1.90 -3.65
N LEU A 48 -12.76 1.41 -2.98
CA LEU A 48 -13.63 2.26 -2.15
C LEU A 48 -12.90 2.82 -0.94
N LEU A 49 -12.09 2.00 -0.26
CA LEU A 49 -11.30 2.41 0.90
C LEU A 49 -10.30 3.52 0.57
N VAL A 50 -9.55 3.36 -0.54
CA VAL A 50 -8.62 4.40 -1.03
C VAL A 50 -9.39 5.66 -1.42
N GLY A 51 -10.55 5.53 -2.07
CA GLY A 51 -11.42 6.65 -2.42
C GLY A 51 -11.94 7.41 -1.20
N VAL A 52 -12.37 6.71 -0.15
CA VAL A 52 -12.79 7.31 1.13
C VAL A 52 -11.64 8.04 1.79
N HIS A 53 -10.45 7.43 1.84
CA HIS A 53 -9.27 8.08 2.39
C HIS A 53 -8.97 9.40 1.68
N HIS A 54 -8.94 9.39 0.34
CA HIS A 54 -8.71 10.60 -0.45
C HIS A 54 -9.79 11.67 -0.22
N ALA A 55 -11.07 11.27 -0.14
CA ALA A 55 -12.16 12.20 0.14
C ALA A 55 -12.04 12.84 1.54
N LEU A 56 -11.62 12.08 2.54
CA LEU A 56 -11.39 12.59 3.90
C LEU A 56 -10.21 13.56 3.97
N ASP A 57 -9.13 13.29 3.22
CA ASP A 57 -8.00 14.21 3.11
C ASP A 57 -8.40 15.54 2.47
N LEU A 58 -9.29 15.51 1.47
CA LEU A 58 -9.86 16.72 0.86
C LEU A 58 -10.78 17.50 1.81
N LEU A 59 -11.54 16.79 2.67
CA LEU A 59 -12.44 17.40 3.66
C LEU A 59 -11.70 18.13 4.79
N GLN A 60 -10.43 17.76 5.06
CA GLN A 60 -9.57 18.35 6.10
C GLN A 60 -10.24 18.46 7.49
N ASN A 61 -11.11 17.50 7.82
CA ASN A 61 -11.77 17.46 9.12
C ASN A 61 -10.96 16.60 10.09
N ALA A 62 -10.28 17.23 11.04
CA ALA A 62 -9.40 16.54 11.99
C ALA A 62 -10.09 15.43 12.82
N GLY A 63 -11.39 15.59 13.13
CA GLY A 63 -12.16 14.56 13.84
C GLY A 63 -12.34 13.31 12.99
N PHE A 64 -12.77 13.48 11.74
CA PHE A 64 -12.91 12.35 10.82
C PHE A 64 -11.59 11.71 10.46
N SER A 65 -10.53 12.50 10.25
CA SER A 65 -9.18 11.95 9.99
C SER A 65 -8.73 11.04 11.13
N LYS A 66 -8.92 11.47 12.38
CA LYS A 66 -8.55 10.65 13.55
C LYS A 66 -9.36 9.36 13.63
N ASP A 67 -10.68 9.45 13.52
CA ASP A 67 -11.56 8.27 13.62
C ASP A 67 -11.35 7.29 12.45
N TRP A 68 -10.99 7.82 11.28
CA TRP A 68 -10.63 7.03 10.11
C TRP A 68 -9.36 6.22 10.34
N LEU A 69 -8.29 6.84 10.86
CA LEU A 69 -7.03 6.13 11.16
C LEU A 69 -7.25 5.02 12.19
N VAL A 70 -8.07 5.27 13.22
CA VAL A 70 -8.46 4.21 14.19
C VAL A 70 -9.23 3.08 13.52
N THR A 71 -10.07 3.38 12.52
CA THR A 71 -10.81 2.38 11.76
C THR A 71 -9.87 1.55 10.89
N LEU A 72 -8.96 2.19 10.17
CA LEU A 72 -7.95 1.53 9.34
C LEU A 72 -7.03 0.64 10.18
N GLU A 73 -6.63 1.06 11.38
CA GLU A 73 -5.80 0.24 12.27
C GLU A 73 -6.50 -1.07 12.65
N LYS A 74 -7.82 -1.03 12.92
CA LYS A 74 -8.60 -2.26 13.16
C LYS A 74 -8.59 -3.20 11.96
N ILE A 75 -8.67 -2.65 10.74
CA ILE A 75 -8.68 -3.42 9.50
C ILE A 75 -7.29 -4.01 9.23
N ALA A 76 -6.23 -3.21 9.39
CA ALA A 76 -4.84 -3.62 9.19
C ALA A 76 -4.40 -4.78 10.10
N LEU A 77 -4.95 -4.84 11.32
CA LEU A 77 -4.57 -5.82 12.34
C LEU A 77 -5.58 -6.99 12.47
N ALA A 78 -6.63 -7.01 11.65
CA ALA A 78 -7.68 -8.03 11.74
C ALA A 78 -7.27 -9.34 11.05
N LYS A 79 -7.48 -10.47 11.76
CA LYS A 79 -7.12 -11.82 11.28
C LYS A 79 -7.97 -12.34 10.11
N HIS A 80 -9.17 -11.79 9.93
CA HIS A 80 -10.14 -12.27 8.94
C HIS A 80 -10.34 -11.27 7.80
N THR A 81 -9.46 -10.29 7.67
CA THR A 81 -9.45 -9.36 6.55
C THR A 81 -8.53 -9.87 5.46
N SER A 82 -8.88 -9.64 4.20
CA SER A 82 -7.99 -9.98 3.08
C SER A 82 -6.68 -9.19 3.14
N GLU A 83 -5.58 -9.84 2.77
CA GLU A 83 -4.25 -9.24 2.83
C GLU A 83 -4.12 -7.94 2.03
N LEU A 84 -4.80 -7.85 0.88
CA LEU A 84 -4.88 -6.64 0.07
C LEU A 84 -5.31 -5.41 0.88
N LEU A 85 -6.37 -5.57 1.69
CA LEU A 85 -6.87 -4.50 2.54
C LEU A 85 -5.95 -4.24 3.73
N CYS A 86 -5.34 -5.28 4.31
CA CYS A 86 -4.38 -5.13 5.39
C CYS A 86 -3.16 -4.31 4.95
N GLY A 87 -2.59 -4.61 3.78
CA GLY A 87 -1.49 -3.87 3.18
C GLY A 87 -1.87 -2.42 2.89
N ALA A 88 -3.03 -2.20 2.27
CA ALA A 88 -3.53 -0.86 1.95
C ALA A 88 -3.73 0.02 3.20
N CYS A 89 -4.34 -0.55 4.25
CA CYS A 89 -4.53 0.16 5.52
C CYS A 89 -3.18 0.47 6.17
N THR A 90 -2.25 -0.50 6.21
CA THR A 90 -0.89 -0.29 6.73
C THR A 90 -0.18 0.84 6.00
N ARG A 91 -0.27 0.90 4.67
CA ARG A 91 0.32 1.98 3.87
C ARG A 91 -0.25 3.35 4.24
N ILE A 92 -1.57 3.47 4.29
CA ILE A 92 -2.22 4.74 4.65
C ILE A 92 -1.82 5.17 6.06
N LEU A 93 -1.80 4.24 7.03
CA LEU A 93 -1.41 4.52 8.40
C LEU A 93 0.05 4.98 8.52
N PHE A 94 0.94 4.41 7.72
CA PHE A 94 2.33 4.83 7.63
C PHE A 94 2.46 6.24 7.01
N ASP A 95 1.82 6.49 5.87
CA ASP A 95 1.87 7.79 5.19
C ASP A 95 1.34 8.93 6.09
N GLN A 96 0.33 8.63 6.92
CA GLN A 96 -0.26 9.55 7.89
C GLN A 96 0.48 9.61 9.24
N ARG A 97 1.64 8.92 9.35
CA ARG A 97 2.48 8.83 10.56
C ARG A 97 1.74 8.29 11.80
N HIS A 98 0.68 7.53 11.59
CA HIS A 98 -0.04 6.81 12.65
C HIS A 98 0.69 5.52 13.02
N PHE A 99 1.26 4.84 12.03
CA PHE A 99 2.29 3.82 12.25
C PHE A 99 3.66 4.41 11.99
N ASP A 100 4.61 4.05 12.84
CA ASP A 100 6.02 4.35 12.64
C ASP A 100 6.67 3.30 11.73
N GLU A 101 7.95 3.52 11.45
CA GLU A 101 8.77 2.64 10.62
C GLU A 101 8.88 1.24 11.24
N GLU A 102 9.21 1.12 12.53
CA GLU A 102 9.36 -0.17 13.22
C GLU A 102 8.07 -1.01 13.14
N LYS A 103 6.90 -0.42 13.40
CA LYS A 103 5.62 -1.14 13.31
C LYS A 103 5.32 -1.56 11.87
N THR A 104 5.62 -0.70 10.90
CA THR A 104 5.36 -0.97 9.48
C THR A 104 6.26 -2.09 8.95
N GLU A 105 7.55 -2.03 9.27
CA GLU A 105 8.52 -3.09 8.96
C GLU A 105 8.11 -4.41 9.57
N LYS A 106 7.69 -4.42 10.84
CA LYS A 106 7.22 -5.63 11.51
C LYS A 106 6.00 -6.25 10.83
N LEU A 107 5.03 -5.44 10.42
CA LEU A 107 3.85 -5.92 9.70
C LEU A 107 4.21 -6.47 8.32
N MET A 108 5.09 -5.80 7.58
CA MET A 108 5.60 -6.29 6.29
C MET A 108 6.38 -7.59 6.46
N HIS A 109 7.26 -7.68 7.46
CA HIS A 109 8.02 -8.88 7.77
C HIS A 109 7.10 -10.09 8.05
N TYR A 110 6.02 -9.89 8.82
CA TYR A 110 5.04 -10.97 9.04
C TYR A 110 4.29 -11.35 7.76
N ALA A 111 3.85 -10.37 6.98
CA ALA A 111 3.15 -10.61 5.72
C ALA A 111 4.02 -11.40 4.72
N LEU A 112 5.32 -11.13 4.68
CA LEU A 112 6.28 -11.77 3.77
C LEU A 112 6.96 -13.00 4.38
N SER A 113 6.56 -13.44 5.57
CA SER A 113 7.20 -14.59 6.21
C SER A 113 7.00 -15.89 5.41
N PRO A 114 7.92 -16.86 5.52
CA PRO A 114 7.79 -18.16 4.83
C PRO A 114 6.52 -18.95 5.20
N ALA A 115 5.89 -18.64 6.33
CA ALA A 115 4.65 -19.26 6.76
C ALA A 115 3.40 -18.71 6.03
N THR A 116 3.52 -17.57 5.36
CA THR A 116 2.45 -16.96 4.58
C THR A 116 2.42 -17.54 3.17
N PRO A 117 1.28 -18.03 2.67
CA PRO A 117 1.17 -18.45 1.28
C PRO A 117 1.61 -17.34 0.30
N PRO A 118 2.44 -17.62 -0.72
CA PRO A 118 3.00 -16.57 -1.58
C PRO A 118 1.96 -15.65 -2.24
N MET A 119 0.81 -16.19 -2.65
CA MET A 119 -0.28 -15.37 -3.20
C MET A 119 -0.90 -14.41 -2.18
N ARG A 120 -0.93 -14.78 -0.89
CA ARG A 120 -1.37 -13.90 0.20
C ARG A 120 -0.36 -12.78 0.45
N ALA A 121 0.93 -13.11 0.47
CA ALA A 121 2.00 -12.13 0.56
C ALA A 121 1.97 -11.14 -0.63
N ALA A 122 1.78 -11.65 -1.85
CA ALA A 122 1.63 -10.83 -3.06
C ALA A 122 0.42 -9.87 -2.98
N ALA A 123 -0.73 -10.35 -2.49
CA ALA A 123 -1.90 -9.51 -2.28
C ALA A 123 -1.64 -8.42 -1.22
N TRP A 124 -0.94 -8.75 -0.12
CA TRP A 124 -0.52 -7.75 0.87
C TRP A 124 0.35 -6.67 0.24
N LEU A 125 1.35 -7.07 -0.56
CA LEU A 125 2.23 -6.16 -1.30
C LEU A 125 1.46 -5.29 -2.28
N GLU A 126 0.51 -5.84 -3.04
CA GLU A 126 -0.33 -5.03 -3.95
C GLU A 126 -1.05 -3.91 -3.18
N GLY A 127 -1.56 -4.21 -2.00
CA GLY A 127 -2.22 -3.22 -1.14
C GLY A 127 -1.23 -2.19 -0.59
N PHE A 128 -0.10 -2.66 -0.07
CA PHE A 128 0.89 -1.81 0.60
C PHE A 128 1.66 -0.89 -0.35
N LEU A 129 1.97 -1.39 -1.54
CA LEU A 129 2.71 -0.68 -2.58
C LEU A 129 1.80 0.23 -3.43
N GLN A 130 0.52 0.38 -3.05
CA GLN A 130 -0.35 1.37 -3.68
C GLN A 130 0.23 2.79 -3.58
N GLY A 131 -0.11 3.66 -4.53
CA GLY A 131 0.37 5.03 -4.57
C GLY A 131 1.73 5.17 -5.26
N SER A 132 2.71 5.72 -4.56
CA SER A 132 4.02 6.07 -5.14
C SER A 132 5.15 5.14 -4.66
N ALA A 133 6.13 4.93 -5.56
CA ALA A 133 7.37 4.20 -5.30
C ALA A 133 8.32 4.91 -4.31
N GLN A 134 8.06 6.18 -3.96
CA GLN A 134 8.92 6.92 -3.03
C GLN A 134 9.11 6.17 -1.72
N LEU A 135 8.11 5.40 -1.25
CA LEU A 135 8.23 4.57 -0.04
C LEU A 135 9.46 3.67 -0.09
N LEU A 136 9.57 2.85 -1.13
CA LEU A 136 10.67 1.89 -1.29
C LEU A 136 12.02 2.58 -1.56
N LEU A 137 12.00 3.77 -2.18
CA LEU A 137 13.21 4.53 -2.45
C LEU A 137 13.80 5.20 -1.20
N HIS A 138 12.99 5.44 -0.16
CA HIS A 138 13.44 6.08 1.07
C HIS A 138 13.61 5.07 2.22
N GLN A 139 12.72 4.08 2.31
CA GLN A 139 12.71 3.09 3.39
C GLN A 139 13.51 1.86 3.00
N GLN A 140 14.80 1.87 3.30
CA GLN A 140 15.75 0.83 2.89
C GLN A 140 15.38 -0.55 3.46
N GLU A 141 14.88 -0.62 4.69
CA GLU A 141 14.51 -1.90 5.32
C GLU A 141 13.26 -2.51 4.66
N LEU A 142 12.28 -1.68 4.26
CA LEU A 142 11.12 -2.16 3.49
C LEU A 142 11.54 -2.69 2.11
N TRP A 143 12.51 -2.03 1.46
CA TRP A 143 13.10 -2.54 0.22
C TRP A 143 13.77 -3.91 0.44
N LYS A 144 14.62 -4.05 1.46
CA LYS A 144 15.31 -5.33 1.77
C LYS A 144 14.32 -6.46 2.04
N LEU A 145 13.22 -6.19 2.74
CA LEU A 145 12.17 -7.19 3.00
C LEU A 145 11.51 -7.66 1.71
N LEU A 146 11.19 -6.74 0.80
CA LEU A 146 10.63 -7.07 -0.51
C LEU A 146 11.63 -7.86 -1.36
N ASP A 147 12.86 -7.36 -1.46
CA ASP A 147 13.92 -7.93 -2.28
C ASP A 147 14.28 -9.36 -1.83
N GLY A 148 14.49 -9.54 -0.52
CA GLY A 148 14.73 -10.86 0.06
C GLY A 148 13.56 -11.82 -0.16
N TRP A 149 12.32 -11.36 0.02
CA TRP A 149 11.15 -12.20 -0.25
C TRP A 149 11.06 -12.63 -1.72
N VAL A 150 11.34 -11.72 -2.66
CA VAL A 150 11.36 -12.07 -4.10
C VAL A 150 12.47 -13.06 -4.41
N ALA A 151 13.66 -12.89 -3.83
CA ALA A 151 14.78 -13.81 -4.01
C ALA A 151 14.51 -15.22 -3.45
N ASP A 152 13.70 -15.33 -2.40
CA ASP A 152 13.31 -16.61 -1.78
C ASP A 152 12.17 -17.34 -2.52
N LEU A 153 11.54 -16.73 -3.54
CA LEU A 153 10.49 -17.37 -4.33
C LEU A 153 11.07 -18.47 -5.22
N ASN A 154 10.53 -19.68 -5.10
CA ASN A 154 10.91 -20.81 -5.95
C ASN A 154 10.25 -20.75 -7.36
N GLU A 155 10.68 -21.65 -8.25
CA GLU A 155 10.17 -21.75 -9.63
C GLU A 155 8.66 -22.08 -9.72
N GLU A 156 8.06 -22.65 -8.68
CA GLU A 156 6.63 -22.97 -8.65
C GLU A 156 5.76 -21.74 -8.36
N TYR A 157 6.17 -20.92 -7.40
CA TYR A 157 5.39 -19.77 -6.92
C TYR A 157 5.72 -18.48 -7.66
N PHE A 158 6.96 -18.32 -8.14
CA PHE A 158 7.38 -17.12 -8.85
C PHE A 158 6.46 -16.76 -10.05
N PRO A 159 6.12 -17.70 -10.97
CA PRO A 159 5.23 -17.41 -12.09
C PRO A 159 3.80 -17.01 -11.68
N GLN A 160 3.35 -17.44 -10.49
CA GLN A 160 2.00 -17.12 -9.97
C GLN A 160 1.94 -15.72 -9.38
N VAL A 161 3.00 -15.30 -8.70
CA VAL A 161 3.13 -13.99 -8.03
C VAL A 161 3.49 -12.88 -9.02
N LEU A 162 4.31 -13.19 -10.03
CA LEU A 162 4.86 -12.22 -10.98
C LEU A 162 3.79 -11.32 -11.66
N PRO A 163 2.63 -11.82 -12.11
CA PRO A 163 1.58 -10.97 -12.68
C PRO A 163 1.04 -9.90 -11.71
N VAL A 164 0.94 -10.22 -10.41
CA VAL A 164 0.46 -9.30 -9.38
C VAL A 164 1.50 -8.20 -9.15
N LEU A 165 2.77 -8.58 -9.00
CA LEU A 165 3.86 -7.61 -8.84
C LEU A 165 3.97 -6.70 -10.06
N ARG A 166 4.00 -7.26 -11.28
CA ARG A 166 4.05 -6.48 -12.53
C ARG A 166 2.94 -5.43 -12.58
N ARG A 167 1.69 -5.83 -12.29
CA ARG A 167 0.53 -4.93 -12.26
C ARG A 167 0.64 -3.86 -11.17
N THR A 168 1.23 -4.21 -10.03
CA THR A 168 1.45 -3.27 -8.91
C THR A 168 2.47 -2.21 -9.32
N PHE A 169 3.65 -2.61 -9.80
CA PHE A 169 4.70 -1.69 -10.22
C PHE A 169 4.38 -0.93 -11.50
N SER A 170 3.53 -1.46 -12.39
CA SER A 170 3.11 -0.75 -13.61
C SER A 170 2.27 0.50 -13.33
N ARG A 171 1.75 0.66 -12.11
CA ARG A 171 1.03 1.88 -11.68
C ARG A 171 1.97 3.04 -11.41
N TYR A 172 3.26 2.78 -11.21
CA TYR A 172 4.27 3.82 -11.02
C TYR A 172 4.67 4.47 -12.34
N SER A 173 5.10 5.72 -12.25
CA SER A 173 5.65 6.43 -13.42
C SER A 173 6.93 5.77 -13.94
N ASP A 174 7.26 6.00 -15.21
CA ASP A 174 8.51 5.52 -15.81
C ASP A 174 9.73 5.95 -15.00
N ALA A 175 9.75 7.20 -14.52
CA ALA A 175 10.84 7.74 -13.72
C ALA A 175 11.00 7.03 -12.36
N GLU A 176 9.89 6.61 -11.75
CA GLU A 176 9.90 5.83 -10.51
C GLU A 176 10.40 4.40 -10.76
N ARG A 177 9.89 3.74 -11.80
CA ARG A 177 10.34 2.38 -12.18
C ARG A 177 11.83 2.34 -12.51
N GLN A 178 12.34 3.34 -13.23
CA GLN A 178 13.78 3.48 -13.51
C GLN A 178 14.62 3.68 -12.25
N ARG A 179 14.10 4.38 -11.23
CA ARG A 179 14.79 4.52 -9.95
C ARG A 179 14.79 3.22 -9.15
N LEU A 180 13.66 2.49 -9.11
CA LEU A 180 13.60 1.18 -8.47
C LEU A 180 14.52 0.16 -9.17
N LEU A 181 14.59 0.18 -10.50
CA LEU A 181 15.54 -0.64 -11.26
C LEU A 181 16.99 -0.32 -10.88
N LYS A 182 17.34 0.96 -10.73
CA LYS A 182 18.68 1.36 -10.29
C LYS A 182 18.98 0.90 -8.87
N LEU A 183 18.00 1.03 -7.97
CA LEU A 183 18.10 0.55 -6.58
C LEU A 183 18.33 -0.96 -6.53
N ALA A 184 17.62 -1.73 -7.35
CA ALA A 184 17.86 -3.16 -7.47
C ALA A 184 19.24 -3.49 -8.02
N MET A 185 19.69 -2.76 -9.05
CA MET A 185 21.00 -2.97 -9.70
C MET A 185 22.22 -2.67 -8.85
N HIS A 186 22.13 -1.74 -7.90
CA HIS A 186 23.30 -1.22 -7.20
C HIS A 186 23.16 -1.27 -5.68
N GLY A 187 22.08 -1.85 -5.18
CA GLY A 187 21.69 -1.73 -3.77
C GLY A 187 21.37 -0.28 -3.36
N PRO A 188 21.10 -0.04 -2.06
CA PRO A 188 20.85 1.30 -1.52
C PRO A 188 22.13 2.15 -1.50
N VAL A 189 22.62 2.55 -2.67
CA VAL A 189 23.68 3.55 -2.82
C VAL A 189 23.15 4.69 -3.70
N LEU A 190 22.30 5.51 -3.10
CA LEU A 190 21.92 6.82 -3.66
C LEU A 190 21.91 7.89 -2.56
N THR A 191 23.05 8.07 -1.90
CA THR A 191 23.63 9.38 -1.54
C THR A 191 25.02 9.16 -0.93
N GLU A 192 26.01 9.81 -1.54
CA GLU A 192 27.42 9.93 -1.13
C GLU A 192 28.32 8.70 -1.35
N GLY A 193 29.35 8.92 -2.16
CA GLY A 193 30.16 7.87 -2.75
C GLY A 193 31.07 7.17 -1.76
N LEU A 194 30.95 5.85 -1.70
CA LEU A 194 32.00 4.95 -1.25
C LEU A 194 31.99 3.69 -2.12
N LYS A 195 33.19 3.16 -2.36
CA LYS A 195 33.50 2.12 -3.34
C LYS A 195 32.83 0.80 -2.99
N SER A 196 32.18 0.21 -3.98
CA SER A 196 31.72 -1.18 -3.98
C SER A 196 32.91 -2.11 -4.16
N GLU A 197 33.23 -2.91 -3.15
CA GLU A 197 34.09 -4.08 -3.33
C GLU A 197 33.55 -5.21 -2.44
N GLU A 198 33.35 -6.36 -3.10
CA GLU A 198 32.90 -7.66 -2.60
C GLU A 198 31.38 -7.86 -2.41
N LEU A 199 30.71 -8.22 -3.52
CA LEU A 199 29.45 -8.98 -3.50
C LEU A 199 29.59 -10.24 -4.40
N LEU A 200 28.99 -11.34 -3.94
CA LEU A 200 29.02 -12.66 -4.56
C LEU A 200 28.21 -12.64 -5.89
N PRO A 201 28.85 -12.91 -7.05
CA PRO A 201 28.30 -12.54 -8.36
C PRO A 201 27.08 -13.34 -8.85
N ASP A 202 26.86 -14.56 -8.37
CA ASP A 202 25.85 -15.46 -8.98
C ASP A 202 24.43 -15.23 -8.44
N LEU A 203 24.26 -15.04 -7.12
CA LEU A 203 22.94 -14.73 -6.52
C LEU A 203 22.45 -13.33 -6.88
N GLU A 204 23.38 -12.38 -7.05
CA GLU A 204 23.04 -11.04 -7.50
C GLU A 204 22.51 -11.05 -8.94
N GLN A 205 23.11 -11.79 -9.86
CA GLN A 205 22.64 -11.82 -11.25
C GLN A 205 21.22 -12.36 -11.39
N ASP A 206 20.87 -13.39 -10.63
CA ASP A 206 19.52 -13.96 -10.64
C ASP A 206 18.50 -12.98 -10.02
N ALA A 207 18.81 -12.38 -8.86
CA ALA A 207 17.97 -11.35 -8.24
C ALA A 207 17.74 -10.13 -9.15
N LEU A 208 18.79 -9.69 -9.86
CA LEU A 208 18.71 -8.62 -10.86
C LEU A 208 17.83 -8.99 -12.05
N GLY A 209 17.86 -10.26 -12.47
CA GLY A 209 16.96 -10.82 -13.47
C GLY A 209 15.49 -10.75 -13.04
N LEU A 210 15.19 -11.15 -11.81
CA LEU A 210 13.83 -11.15 -11.25
C LEU A 210 13.28 -9.72 -11.14
N VAL A 211 14.06 -8.77 -10.64
CA VAL A 211 13.61 -7.38 -10.51
C VAL A 211 13.41 -6.72 -11.88
N ARG A 212 14.26 -7.03 -12.86
CA ARG A 212 14.03 -6.61 -14.25
C ARG A 212 12.74 -7.22 -14.82
N LEU A 213 12.50 -8.51 -14.61
CA LEU A 213 11.26 -9.18 -15.02
C LEU A 213 10.02 -8.53 -14.41
N ILE A 214 10.10 -8.06 -13.16
CA ILE A 214 9.01 -7.41 -12.45
C ILE A 214 8.77 -5.97 -12.95
N LEU A 215 9.83 -5.19 -13.14
CA LEU A 215 9.74 -3.75 -13.42
C LEU A 215 9.69 -3.40 -14.93
N CYS A 216 10.25 -4.23 -15.81
CA CYS A 216 10.31 -3.98 -17.26
C CYS A 216 9.21 -4.68 -18.07
N GLY A 217 8.55 -5.71 -17.52
CA GLY A 217 7.40 -6.37 -18.15
C GLY A 217 7.69 -7.19 -19.41
N GLU A 218 8.96 -7.44 -19.75
CA GLU A 218 9.38 -8.36 -20.81
C GLU A 218 9.41 -9.82 -20.32
#